data_AF-A0A7H8HMJ0-F1
#
_entry.id   AF-A0A7H8HMJ0-F1
#
_cell.length_a   1.000
_cell.length_b   1.000
_cell.length_c   1.000
_cell.angle_alpha   90.00
_cell.angle_beta   90.00
_cell.angle_gamma   90.00
#
_symmetry.space_group_name_H-M   'P 1'
#
loop_
_entity.id
_entity.type
_entity.pdbx_description
1 polymer ?
#
loop_
_entity_poly.entity_id
_entity_poly.type
_entity_poly.pdbx_seq_one_letter_code
_entity_poly.pdbx_strand_id
1 'polypeptide(L)'
;MEDTSSARIRAADADRERVATAVQTAGSEGRLTLDEVEERLSRVYTARFTDELSALTADLPRPAPAPPGFPLSRAALRRHPALRVHLAVVAAVAVLVIARWAVLGAGFFWPVFPVFWLGVSLLVHARVRSVRGRAGAAVPY
;
A
#
# COMPACT_ATOMS: atom_id res chain seq x y z
N MET A 1 -13.06 -35.13 27.76
CA MET A 1 -12.14 -33.98 27.84
C MET A 1 -11.36 -34.00 26.53
N GLU A 2 -12.00 -33.56 25.45
CA GLU A 2 -11.36 -33.45 24.14
C GLU A 2 -10.44 -32.24 24.18
N ASP A 3 -9.15 -32.52 24.05
CA ASP A 3 -8.09 -31.54 23.98
C ASP A 3 -8.22 -30.85 22.61
N THR A 4 -9.03 -29.79 22.54
CA THR A 4 -9.07 -28.88 21.38
C THR A 4 -7.71 -28.17 21.32
N SER A 5 -6.70 -28.88 20.83
CA SER A 5 -5.49 -28.30 20.28
C SER A 5 -5.94 -27.41 19.13
N SER A 6 -6.26 -26.16 19.44
CA SER A 6 -6.63 -25.12 18.49
C SER A 6 -5.62 -25.16 17.35
N ALA A 7 -6.08 -25.54 16.15
CA ALA A 7 -5.21 -25.64 15.00
C ALA A 7 -4.63 -24.25 14.72
N ARG A 8 -3.35 -24.05 15.09
CA ARG A 8 -2.67 -22.76 14.92
C ARG A 8 -2.64 -22.37 13.45
N ILE A 9 -3.16 -21.19 13.14
CA ILE A 9 -3.24 -20.67 11.77
C ILE A 9 -1.87 -20.10 11.37
N ARG A 10 -1.37 -20.51 10.21
CA ARG A 10 -0.10 -20.00 9.68
C ARG A 10 -0.27 -18.54 9.23
N ALA A 11 0.65 -17.68 9.64
CA ALA A 11 0.65 -16.29 9.20
C ALA A 11 1.05 -16.19 7.72
N ALA A 12 0.30 -15.40 6.95
CA ALA A 12 0.69 -15.01 5.61
C ALA A 12 1.71 -13.85 5.67
N ASP A 13 2.45 -13.62 4.59
CA ASP A 13 3.35 -12.46 4.48
C ASP A 13 2.61 -11.13 4.65
N ALA A 14 1.35 -11.07 4.21
CA ALA A 14 0.49 -9.91 4.41
C ALA A 14 0.15 -9.65 5.89
N ASP A 15 0.09 -10.70 6.71
CA ASP A 15 -0.16 -10.57 8.15
C ASP A 15 1.08 -10.01 8.85
N ARG A 16 2.26 -10.56 8.51
CA ARG A 16 3.54 -10.05 9.00
C ARG A 16 3.76 -8.59 8.63
N GLU A 17 3.51 -8.22 7.39
CA GLU A 17 3.68 -6.83 6.91
C GLU A 17 2.75 -5.85 7.64
N ARG A 18 1.50 -6.25 7.87
CA ARG A 18 0.51 -5.45 8.59
C ARG A 18 0.93 -5.19 10.03
N VAL A 19 1.46 -6.21 10.71
CA VAL A 19 1.96 -6.07 12.08
C VAL A 19 3.25 -5.25 12.13
N ALA A 20 4.17 -5.46 11.17
CA ALA A 20 5.38 -4.65 11.03
C ALA A 20 5.05 -3.15 10.88
N THR A 21 4.04 -2.83 10.06
CA THR A 21 3.55 -1.45 9.88
C THR A 21 3.02 -0.86 11.18
N ALA A 22 2.28 -1.64 11.99
CA ALA A 22 1.76 -1.19 13.27
C ALA A 22 2.89 -0.89 14.27
N VAL A 23 3.91 -1.76 14.33
CA VAL A 23 5.10 -1.55 15.18
C VAL A 23 5.87 -0.29 14.76
N GLN A 24 6.11 -0.10 13.45
CA GLN A 24 6.78 1.10 12.94
C GLN A 24 5.99 2.38 13.24
N THR A 25 4.66 2.32 13.12
CA THR A 25 3.77 3.45 13.44
C THR A 25 3.88 3.79 14.93
N ALA A 26 3.81 2.80 15.82
CA ALA A 26 3.98 3.01 17.25
C ALA A 26 5.35 3.61 17.61
N GLY A 27 6.41 3.20 16.91
CA GLY A 27 7.73 3.83 17.00
C GLY A 27 7.72 5.30 16.58
N SER A 28 7.08 5.62 15.44
CA SER A 28 6.96 7.00 14.95
C SER A 28 6.13 7.91 15.86
N GLU A 29 5.18 7.33 16.59
CA GLU A 29 4.39 8.01 17.62
C GLU A 29 5.14 8.19 18.95
N GLY A 30 6.36 7.63 19.07
CA GLY A 30 7.18 7.68 20.29
C GLY A 30 6.69 6.74 21.39
N ARG A 31 5.81 5.77 21.07
CA ARG A 31 5.32 4.78 22.03
C ARG A 31 6.28 3.61 22.24
N LEU A 32 7.15 3.39 21.26
CA LEU A 32 8.23 2.43 21.31
C LEU A 32 9.54 3.17 21.06
N THR A 33 10.57 2.78 21.80
CA THR A 33 11.96 3.16 21.51
C THR A 33 12.45 2.51 20.22
N LEU A 34 13.55 3.02 19.65
CA LEU A 34 14.12 2.45 18.43
C LEU A 34 14.54 0.99 18.61
N ASP A 35 15.14 0.67 19.76
CA ASP A 35 15.58 -0.69 20.09
C ASP A 35 14.38 -1.65 20.21
N GLU A 36 13.29 -1.22 20.85
CA GLU A 36 12.04 -2.01 20.93
C GLU A 36 11.41 -2.24 19.55
N VAL A 37 11.46 -1.23 18.66
CA VAL A 37 10.98 -1.37 17.29
C VAL A 37 11.80 -2.41 16.53
N GLU A 38 13.13 -2.36 16.63
CA GLU A 38 14.01 -3.32 15.97
C GLU A 38 13.79 -4.75 16.49
N GLU A 39 13.73 -4.93 17.81
CA GLU A 39 13.48 -6.24 18.42
C GLU A 39 12.14 -6.81 17.96
N ARG A 40 11.08 -6.00 18.03
CA ARG A 40 9.73 -6.46 17.63
C ARG A 40 9.66 -6.76 16.15
N LEU A 41 10.28 -5.96 15.28
CA LEU A 41 10.31 -6.23 13.84
C LEU A 41 11.00 -7.56 13.53
N SER A 42 12.13 -7.84 14.19
CA SER A 42 12.81 -9.14 14.04
C SER A 42 11.90 -10.31 14.42
N ARG A 43 11.14 -10.17 15.52
CA ARG A 43 10.15 -11.18 15.96
C ARG A 43 8.96 -11.31 15.01
N VAL A 44 8.48 -10.20 14.44
CA VAL A 44 7.41 -10.21 13.43
C VAL A 44 7.81 -11.01 12.20
N TYR A 45 9.03 -10.81 11.68
CA TYR A 45 9.47 -11.50 10.47
C TYR A 45 9.82 -12.98 10.69
N THR A 46 10.14 -13.37 11.93
CA THR A 46 10.41 -14.77 12.30
C THR A 46 9.16 -15.55 12.73
N ALA A 47 8.08 -14.86 13.10
CA ALA A 47 6.80 -15.48 13.47
C ALA A 47 6.23 -16.35 12.34
N ARG A 48 5.66 -17.49 12.71
CA ARG A 48 5.08 -18.47 11.78
C ARG A 48 3.57 -18.55 11.88
N PHE A 49 3.00 -18.14 13.00
CA PHE A 49 1.57 -18.28 13.27
C PHE A 49 0.93 -16.94 13.63
N THR A 50 -0.37 -16.81 13.38
CA THR A 50 -1.11 -15.55 13.54
C THR A 50 -1.28 -15.16 15.00
N ASP A 51 -1.35 -16.12 15.91
CA ASP A 51 -1.37 -15.93 17.36
C ASP A 51 -0.06 -15.31 17.88
N GLU A 52 1.09 -15.76 17.37
CA GLU A 52 2.40 -15.19 17.68
C GLU A 52 2.48 -13.70 17.30
N LEU A 53 1.92 -13.35 16.13
CA LEU A 53 1.85 -11.96 15.67
C LEU A 53 0.96 -11.08 16.56
N SER A 54 -0.17 -11.63 17.01
CA SER A 54 -1.12 -10.90 17.86
C SER A 54 -0.51 -10.48 19.21
N ALA A 55 0.37 -11.32 19.78
CA ALA A 55 1.05 -11.05 21.03
C ALA A 55 2.04 -9.87 20.94
N LEU A 56 2.65 -9.64 19.77
CA LEU A 56 3.67 -8.59 19.56
C LEU A 56 3.09 -7.16 19.54
N THR A 57 1.77 -7.03 19.40
CA THR A 57 1.06 -5.75 19.37
C THR A 57 -0.04 -5.66 20.43
N ALA A 58 -0.07 -6.57 21.40
CA ALA A 58 -1.15 -6.65 22.39
C ALA A 58 -1.20 -5.43 23.33
N ASP A 59 -0.06 -4.79 23.55
CA ASP A 59 0.13 -3.58 24.36
C ASP A 59 -0.01 -2.28 23.54
N LEU A 60 -0.15 -2.38 22.22
CA LEU A 60 -0.28 -1.24 21.33
C LEU A 60 -1.77 -0.93 21.06
N PRO A 61 -2.13 0.35 20.88
CA PRO A 61 -3.47 0.71 20.48
C PRO A 61 -3.80 0.04 19.14
N ARG A 62 -4.94 -0.65 19.10
CA ARG A 62 -5.37 -1.41 17.93
C ARG A 62 -5.47 -0.45 16.73
N PRO A 63 -4.75 -0.70 15.62
CA PRO A 63 -4.84 0.16 14.46
C PRO A 63 -6.29 0.21 13.98
N ALA A 64 -6.83 1.42 13.86
CA ALA A 64 -8.17 1.62 13.34
C ALA A 64 -8.28 0.93 11.98
N PRO A 65 -9.39 0.23 11.68
CA PRO A 65 -9.57 -0.40 10.38
C PRO A 65 -9.37 0.66 9.30
N ALA A 66 -8.41 0.42 8.41
CA ALA A 66 -8.12 1.34 7.31
C ALA A 66 -9.44 1.57 6.56
N PRO A 67 -9.87 2.83 6.37
CA PRO A 67 -11.11 3.09 5.67
C PRO A 67 -11.02 2.43 4.29
N PRO A 68 -12.09 1.76 3.81
CA PRO A 68 -12.07 1.16 2.48
C PRO A 68 -11.63 2.23 1.50
N GLY A 69 -10.54 1.97 0.79
CA GLY A 69 -9.91 2.94 -0.09
C GLY A 69 -10.91 3.43 -1.12
N PHE A 70 -11.53 4.58 -0.87
CA PHE A 70 -12.39 5.22 -1.83
C PHE A 70 -11.54 5.67 -3.01
N PRO A 71 -11.95 5.41 -4.27
CA PRO A 71 -11.28 5.99 -5.43
C PRO A 71 -11.29 7.51 -5.23
N LEU A 72 -10.11 8.14 -5.32
CA LEU A 72 -9.87 9.57 -5.13
C LEU A 72 -11.13 10.39 -5.39
N SER A 73 -11.88 10.70 -4.33
CA SER A 73 -13.15 11.38 -4.51
C SER A 73 -12.83 12.77 -5.03
N ARG A 74 -13.67 13.29 -5.94
CA ARG A 74 -13.52 14.66 -6.48
C ARG A 74 -13.42 15.72 -5.36
N ALA A 75 -13.84 15.39 -4.14
CA ALA A 75 -13.71 16.20 -2.93
C ALA A 75 -12.27 16.24 -2.36
N ALA A 76 -11.48 15.16 -2.48
CA ALA A 76 -10.07 15.13 -2.05
C ALA A 76 -9.18 16.02 -2.93
N LEU A 77 -9.41 16.03 -4.26
CA LEU A 77 -8.77 16.97 -5.19
C LEU A 77 -9.09 18.45 -4.86
N ARG A 78 -10.24 18.71 -4.22
CA ARG A 78 -10.63 20.08 -3.86
C ARG A 78 -9.87 20.60 -2.64
N ARG A 79 -9.35 19.74 -1.75
CA ARG A 79 -8.72 20.15 -0.49
C ARG A 79 -7.20 20.40 -0.57
N HIS A 80 -6.53 19.99 -1.64
CA HIS A 80 -5.06 20.09 -1.73
C HIS A 80 -4.60 20.97 -2.90
N PRO A 81 -4.15 22.21 -2.64
CA PRO A 81 -3.66 23.12 -3.70
C PRO A 81 -2.44 22.54 -4.43
N ALA A 82 -1.58 21.78 -3.75
CA ALA A 82 -0.42 21.11 -4.34
C ALA A 82 -0.80 20.10 -5.44
N LEU A 83 -1.88 19.32 -5.25
CA LEU A 83 -2.36 18.38 -6.27
C LEU A 83 -2.91 19.09 -7.51
N ARG A 84 -3.57 20.25 -7.31
CA ARG A 84 -4.06 21.08 -8.41
C ARG A 84 -2.91 21.67 -9.23
N VAL A 85 -1.87 22.17 -8.56
CA VAL A 85 -0.66 22.68 -9.22
C VAL A 85 0.04 21.56 -9.99
N HIS A 86 0.23 20.38 -9.37
CA HIS A 86 0.85 19.25 -10.05
C HIS A 86 0.05 18.80 -11.28
N LEU A 87 -1.28 18.71 -11.17
CA LEU A 87 -2.15 18.36 -12.29
C LEU A 87 -2.14 19.42 -13.39
N ALA A 88 -2.10 20.70 -13.03
CA ALA A 88 -1.97 21.80 -13.99
C ALA A 88 -0.62 21.75 -14.72
N VAL A 89 0.48 21.47 -14.02
CA VAL A 89 1.81 21.28 -14.62
C VAL A 89 1.81 20.09 -15.58
N VAL A 90 1.28 18.93 -15.15
CA VAL A 90 1.18 17.74 -16.01
C VAL A 90 0.35 18.03 -17.26
N ALA A 91 -0.80 18.70 -17.12
CA ALA A 91 -1.65 19.07 -18.25
C ALA A 91 -0.95 20.05 -19.20
N ALA A 92 -0.26 21.07 -18.67
CA ALA A 92 0.49 22.03 -19.47
C ALA A 92 1.63 21.37 -20.24
N VAL A 93 2.38 20.46 -19.59
CA VAL A 93 3.45 19.70 -20.25
C VAL A 93 2.88 18.79 -21.33
N ALA A 94 1.77 18.09 -21.07
CA ALA A 94 1.12 17.23 -22.05
C ALA A 94 0.66 18.04 -23.28
N VAL A 95 -0.01 19.18 -23.07
CA VAL A 95 -0.45 20.08 -24.15
C VAL A 95 0.75 20.61 -24.93
N LEU A 96 1.81 21.04 -24.24
CA LEU A 96 3.02 21.52 -24.90
C LEU A 96 3.66 20.45 -25.77
N VAL A 97 3.76 19.21 -25.28
CA VAL A 97 4.32 18.06 -26.03
C VAL A 97 3.45 17.72 -27.24
N ILE A 98 2.12 17.72 -27.10
CA ILE A 98 1.17 17.45 -28.18
C ILE A 98 1.21 18.56 -29.24
N ALA A 99 1.19 19.83 -28.81
CA ALA A 99 1.25 20.98 -29.70
C ALA A 99 2.59 21.04 -30.44
N ARG A 100 3.70 20.78 -29.74
CA ARG A 100 5.02 20.69 -30.35
C ARG A 100 5.10 19.55 -31.37
N TRP A 101 4.51 18.39 -31.08
CA TRP A 101 4.41 17.29 -32.04
C TRP A 101 3.58 17.67 -33.28
N ALA A 102 2.45 18.36 -33.09
CA ALA A 102 1.57 18.78 -34.18
C ALA A 102 2.23 19.81 -35.12
N VAL A 103 3.12 20.68 -34.62
CA VAL A 103 3.74 21.77 -35.39
C VAL A 103 4.95 21.31 -36.22
N LEU A 104 5.67 20.25 -35.82
CA LEU A 104 6.96 19.87 -36.45
C LEU A 104 6.88 18.87 -37.62
N GLY A 105 5.68 18.46 -38.06
CA GLY A 105 5.52 17.57 -39.21
C GLY A 105 5.63 16.09 -38.83
N ALA A 106 4.55 15.35 -39.11
CA ALA A 106 4.30 14.01 -38.61
C ALA A 106 5.29 12.95 -39.14
N GLY A 107 6.24 12.55 -38.29
CA GLY A 107 6.94 11.27 -38.35
C GLY A 107 6.38 10.27 -37.33
N PHE A 108 7.25 9.39 -36.85
CA PHE A 108 6.92 8.33 -35.90
C PHE A 108 6.35 8.86 -34.56
N PHE A 109 5.19 8.32 -34.14
CA PHE A 109 4.49 8.69 -32.90
C PHE A 109 5.19 8.08 -31.67
N TRP A 110 6.35 8.62 -31.31
CA TRP A 110 7.13 8.23 -30.13
C TRP A 110 6.40 8.29 -28.78
N PRO A 111 5.32 9.10 -28.57
CA PRO A 111 4.54 9.04 -27.33
C PRO A 111 3.87 7.67 -27.07
N VAL A 112 3.81 6.79 -28.07
CA VAL A 112 3.38 5.40 -27.87
C VAL A 112 4.24 4.66 -26.85
N PHE A 113 5.56 4.94 -26.78
CA PHE A 113 6.44 4.21 -25.88
C PHE A 113 6.20 4.54 -24.39
N PRO A 114 6.10 5.82 -23.97
CA PRO A 114 5.71 6.15 -22.60
C PRO A 114 4.32 5.62 -22.21
N VAL A 115 3.32 5.80 -23.09
CA VAL A 115 1.94 5.38 -22.80
C VAL A 115 1.84 3.85 -22.70
N PHE A 116 2.50 3.13 -23.60
CA PHE A 116 2.60 1.67 -23.55
C PHE A 116 3.23 1.19 -22.25
N TRP A 117 4.35 1.79 -21.84
CA TRP A 117 5.06 1.38 -20.62
C TRP A 117 4.29 1.72 -19.33
N LEU A 118 3.58 2.85 -19.31
CA LEU A 118 2.65 3.18 -18.23
C LEU A 118 1.49 2.18 -18.14
N GLY A 119 0.93 1.76 -19.29
CA GLY A 119 -0.10 0.74 -19.35
C GLY A 119 0.37 -0.62 -18.80
N VAL A 120 1.59 -1.04 -19.16
CA VAL A 120 2.21 -2.27 -18.64
C VAL A 120 2.43 -2.17 -17.12
N SER A 121 2.98 -1.06 -16.64
CA SER A 121 3.19 -0.83 -15.20
C SER A 121 1.89 -0.91 -14.40
N LEU A 122 0.82 -0.26 -14.90
CA LEU A 122 -0.50 -0.27 -14.30
C LEU A 122 -1.10 -1.68 -14.27
N LEU A 123 -0.98 -2.44 -15.36
CA LEU A 123 -1.47 -3.82 -15.46
C LEU A 123 -0.76 -4.76 -14.47
N VAL A 124 0.57 -4.63 -14.35
CA VAL A 124 1.37 -5.39 -13.38
C VAL A 124 0.94 -5.04 -11.95
N HIS A 125 0.81 -3.76 -11.63
CA HIS A 125 0.34 -3.33 -10.31
C HIS A 125 -1.09 -3.78 -10.01
N ALA A 126 -1.99 -3.73 -10.99
CA ALA A 126 -3.36 -4.23 -10.87
C ALA A 126 -3.40 -5.74 -10.62
N ARG A 127 -2.55 -6.52 -11.32
CA ARG A 127 -2.39 -7.96 -11.11
C ARG A 127 -1.88 -8.27 -9.71
N VAL A 128 -0.80 -7.61 -9.27
CA VAL A 128 -0.22 -7.80 -7.92
C VAL A 128 -1.22 -7.45 -6.82
N ARG A 129 -1.99 -6.36 -6.99
CA ARG A 129 -3.04 -5.97 -6.04
C ARG A 129 -4.22 -6.94 -6.02
N SER A 130 -4.59 -7.50 -7.18
CA SER A 130 -5.69 -8.48 -7.28
C SER A 130 -5.39 -9.83 -6.62
N VAL A 131 -4.11 -10.24 -6.59
CA VAL A 131 -3.68 -11.46 -5.90
C VAL A 131 -3.72 -11.28 -4.37
N ARG A 132 -3.41 -10.08 -3.87
CA ARG A 132 -3.48 -9.75 -2.44
C ARG A 132 -4.91 -9.54 -1.91
N GLY A 133 -5.87 -9.23 -2.78
CA GLY A 133 -7.27 -9.02 -2.41
C GLY A 133 -8.10 -10.30 -2.20
N ARG A 134 -7.67 -11.45 -2.74
CA ARG A 134 -8.38 -12.74 -2.57
C ARG A 134 -7.91 -13.58 -1.38
N ALA A 135 -6.75 -13.26 -0.81
CA ALA A 135 -6.20 -13.97 0.35
C ALA A 135 -6.62 -13.38 1.71
N GLY A 136 -7.37 -12.27 1.71
CA GLY A 136 -7.79 -11.57 2.92
C GLY A 136 -9.25 -11.82 3.30
N ALA A 137 -9.71 -13.07 3.27
CA ALA A 137 -10.92 -13.41 4.03
C ALA A 137 -10.59 -13.15 5.51
N ALA A 138 -11.15 -12.08 6.04
CA ALA A 138 -10.98 -11.69 7.43
C ALA A 138 -11.40 -12.85 8.33
N VAL A 139 -10.44 -13.45 9.03
CA VAL A 139 -10.75 -14.26 10.22
C VAL A 139 -11.07 -13.25 11.31
N PRO A 140 -12.32 -13.19 11.79
CA PRO A 140 -12.69 -12.31 12.89
C PRO A 140 -12.02 -12.83 14.17
N TYR A 141 -11.21 -11.99 14.78
CA TYR A 141 -10.88 -12.06 16.20
C TYR A 141 -11.03 -10.66 16.80
#